data_AF-C6LLZ9-F1
#
_entry.id   AF-C6LLZ9-F1
#
_cell.length_a   1.000
_cell.length_b   1.000
_cell.length_c   1.000
_cell.angle_alpha   90.00
_cell.angle_beta   90.00
_cell.angle_gamma   90.00
#
_symmetry.space_group_name_H-M   'P 1'
#
loop_
_entity.id
_entity.type
_entity.pdbx_description
1 polymer ?
#
loop_
_entity_poly.entity_id
_entity_poly.type
_entity_poly.pdbx_seq_one_letter_code
_entity_poly.pdbx_strand_id
1 'polypeptide(L)' 'MIITVTELKQNLDKYLQLAETENILISNNGKILAMLSNPHADRIAMANALLGVIPSDITLEEALIEKANNSL' A
#
# COMPACT_ATOMS: atom_id res chain seq x y z
N MET A 1 -6.63 6.58 -3.75
CA MET A 1 -6.86 8.05 -3.52
C MET A 1 -6.09 8.55 -2.28
N ILE A 2 -5.78 9.85 -2.14
CA ILE A 2 -5.23 10.44 -0.90
C ILE A 2 -6.22 11.46 -0.32
N ILE A 3 -6.54 11.35 0.97
CA ILE A 3 -7.42 12.28 1.69
C ILE A 3 -6.76 12.80 2.98
N THR A 4 -7.33 13.84 3.59
CA THR A 4 -6.87 14.32 4.89
C THR A 4 -7.60 13.64 6.04
N VAL A 5 -7.02 13.66 7.24
CA VAL A 5 -7.70 13.21 8.47
C VAL A 5 -9.00 13.97 8.72
N THR A 6 -9.04 15.27 8.41
CA THR A 6 -10.23 16.10 8.58
C THR A 6 -11.35 15.67 7.64
N GLU A 7 -11.03 15.44 6.38
CA GLU A 7 -11.96 14.96 5.35
C GLU A 7 -12.55 13.59 5.71
N LEU A 8 -11.71 12.66 6.18
CA LEU A 8 -12.16 11.34 6.64
C LEU A 8 -13.16 11.43 7.80
N LYS A 9 -12.91 12.31 8.78
CA LYS A 9 -13.80 12.47 9.94
C LYS A 9 -15.16 13.03 9.56
N GLN A 10 -15.21 13.93 8.56
CA GLN A 10 -16.44 14.56 8.10
C GLN A 10 -17.27 13.63 7.20
N ASN A 11 -16.61 12.74 6.46
CA ASN A 11 -17.24 11.91 5.42
C ASN A 11 -16.94 10.42 5.59
N LEU A 12 -16.94 9.91 6.84
CA LEU A 12 -16.52 8.54 7.16
C LEU A 12 -17.26 7.47 6.34
N ASP A 13 -18.59 7.53 6.30
CA ASP A 13 -19.42 6.52 5.64
C ASP A 13 -19.12 6.40 4.14
N LYS A 14 -18.94 7.55 3.47
CA LYS A 14 -18.54 7.61 2.05
C LYS A 14 -17.22 6.87 1.83
N TYR A 15 -16.24 7.07 2.71
CA TYR A 15 -14.93 6.44 2.55
C TYR A 15 -14.92 4.97 2.95
N LEU A 16 -15.77 4.54 3.88
CA LEU A 16 -15.97 3.11 4.15
C LEU A 16 -16.56 2.39 2.93
N GLN A 17 -17.52 2.99 2.24
CA GLN A 17 -18.08 2.43 1.00
C GLN A 17 -17.04 2.36 -0.13
N LEU A 18 -16.27 3.44 -0.34
CA LEU A 18 -15.22 3.44 -1.36
C LEU A 18 -14.11 2.42 -1.05
N ALA A 19 -13.81 2.21 0.24
CA ALA A 19 -12.80 1.26 0.67
C ALA A 19 -13.10 -0.20 0.29
N GLU A 20 -14.36 -0.53 -0.03
CA GLU A 20 -14.73 -1.86 -0.53
C GLU A 20 -14.04 -2.19 -1.86
N THR A 21 -13.81 -1.17 -2.70
CA THR A 21 -13.31 -1.31 -4.07
C THR A 21 -11.95 -0.67 -4.34
N GLU A 22 -11.53 0.32 -3.53
CA GLU A 22 -10.27 1.02 -3.72
C GLU A 22 -9.52 1.30 -2.42
N ASN A 23 -8.19 1.39 -2.51
CA ASN A 23 -7.35 1.78 -1.37
C ASN A 23 -7.28 3.31 -1.23
N ILE A 24 -7.43 3.78 0.01
CA ILE A 24 -7.45 5.19 0.36
C ILE A 24 -6.34 5.49 1.36
N LEU A 25 -5.39 6.33 0.98
CA LEU A 25 -4.32 6.81 1.85
C LEU A 25 -4.80 8.02 2.64
N ILE A 26 -4.50 8.04 3.93
CA ILE A 26 -4.91 9.09 4.86
C ILE A 26 -3.68 9.90 5.24
N SER A 27 -3.75 11.21 5.06
CA SER A 27 -2.65 12.16 5.28
C SER A 27 -2.97 13.20 6.35
N ASN A 28 -1.92 13.72 6.99
CA ASN A 28 -1.99 14.88 7.86
C ASN A 28 -0.75 15.76 7.59
N ASN A 29 -0.97 17.05 7.33
CA ASN A 29 0.10 18.00 6.99
C ASN A 29 1.05 17.49 5.89
N GLY A 30 0.51 16.89 4.83
CA GLY A 30 1.26 16.35 3.70
C GLY A 30 1.96 15.01 3.95
N LYS A 31 1.94 14.46 5.17
CA LYS A 31 2.49 13.14 5.50
C LYS A 31 1.41 12.07 5.48
N ILE A 32 1.66 10.95 4.80
CA ILE A 32 0.78 9.75 4.86
C ILE A 32 0.96 9.06 6.21
N LEU A 33 -0.17 8.77 6.89
CA LEU A 33 -0.20 8.16 8.21
C LEU A 33 -0.80 6.75 8.20
N ALA A 34 -1.79 6.50 7.34
CA ALA A 34 -2.53 5.25 7.33
C ALA A 34 -3.13 4.96 5.95
N MET A 35 -3.64 3.74 5.78
CA MET A 35 -4.42 3.32 4.62
C MET A 35 -5.72 2.67 5.09
N LEU A 36 -6.84 3.05 4.46
CA LEU A 36 -8.13 2.39 4.56
C LEU A 36 -8.30 1.52 3.32
N SER A 37 -8.55 0.23 3.52
CA SER A 37 -8.63 -0.79 2.47
C SER A 37 -9.55 -1.93 2.89
N ASN A 38 -10.23 -2.55 1.92
CA ASN A 38 -11.04 -3.74 2.16
C ASN A 38 -10.21 -4.86 2.83
N PRO A 39 -10.56 -5.33 4.04
CA PRO A 39 -9.81 -6.37 4.75
C PRO A 39 -9.92 -7.76 4.10
N HIS A 40 -10.79 -7.91 3.12
CA HIS A 40 -11.00 -9.14 2.35
C HIS A 40 -10.51 -9.01 0.90
N ALA A 41 -10.02 -7.83 0.51
CA ALA A 41 -9.29 -7.69 -0.75
C ALA A 41 -8.03 -8.56 -0.69
N ASP A 42 -7.82 -9.29 -1.77
CA ASP A 42 -7.00 -10.50 -1.83
C ASP A 42 -5.62 -10.31 -1.15
N ARG A 43 -5.39 -11.11 -0.10
CA ARG A 43 -4.13 -11.12 0.65
C ARG A 43 -2.92 -11.40 -0.26
N ILE A 44 -3.14 -12.05 -1.41
CA ILE A 44 -2.11 -12.28 -2.44
C ILE A 44 -1.66 -10.95 -3.08
N ALA A 45 -2.59 -10.02 -3.38
CA ALA A 45 -2.23 -8.73 -3.94
C ALA A 45 -1.47 -7.85 -2.94
N MET A 46 -1.86 -7.90 -1.66
CA MET A 46 -1.11 -7.21 -0.59
C MET A 46 0.27 -7.83 -0.37
N ALA A 47 0.39 -9.16 -0.39
CA ALA A 47 1.68 -9.85 -0.32
C ALA A 47 2.57 -9.49 -1.52
N ASN A 48 2.03 -9.46 -2.74
CA ASN A 48 2.77 -9.08 -3.94
C ASN A 48 3.25 -7.62 -3.91
N ALA A 49 2.47 -6.70 -3.34
CA ALA A 49 2.88 -5.31 -3.17
C ALA A 49 3.99 -5.14 -2.11
N LEU A 50 4.03 -6.01 -1.10
CA LEU A 50 5.02 -5.99 -0.01
C LEU A 50 6.29 -6.79 -0.33
N LEU A 51 6.19 -7.84 -1.14
CA LEU A 51 7.31 -8.72 -1.49
C LEU A 51 8.29 -8.07 -2.47
N GLY A 52 7.97 -6.89 -2.99
CA GLY A 52 8.67 -6.35 -4.15
C GLY A 52 8.34 -7.20 -5.37
N VAL A 53 8.23 -6.55 -6.52
CA VAL A 53 8.15 -7.27 -7.79
C VAL A 53 9.50 -7.94 -7.98
N ILE A 54 9.70 -9.13 -7.42
CA ILE A 54 10.75 -10.04 -7.85
C ILE A 54 10.30 -10.45 -9.26
N PRO A 55 10.95 -9.95 -10.32
CA PRO A 55 10.61 -10.36 -11.68
C PRO A 55 10.67 -11.88 -11.73
N SER A 56 9.72 -12.53 -12.39
CA SER A 56 9.73 -14.00 -12.55
C SER A 56 11.02 -14.53 -13.18
N ASP A 57 11.79 -13.64 -13.80
CA ASP A 57 12.97 -13.93 -14.60
C ASP A 57 14.27 -13.56 -13.86
N ILE A 58 14.19 -13.07 -12.62
CA ILE A 58 15.40 -12.75 -11.84
C ILE A 58 16.06 -14.03 -11.34
N THR A 59 17.36 -14.11 -11.56
CA THR A 59 18.18 -15.20 -11.03
C THR A 59 18.50 -14.98 -9.56
N LEU A 60 18.82 -16.07 -8.85
CA LEU A 60 19.22 -16.00 -7.44
C LEU A 60 20.41 -15.05 -7.21
N GLU A 61 21.33 -14.96 -8.17
CA GLU A 61 22.51 -14.10 -8.11
C GLU A 61 22.13 -12.62 -8.17
N GLU A 62 21.24 -12.23 -9.08
CA GLU A 62 20.75 -10.86 -9.23
C GLU A 62 19.99 -10.38 -7.98
N ALA A 63 19.18 -11.25 -7.36
CA ALA A 63 18.45 -10.94 -6.12
C ALA A 63 19.38 -10.71 -4.92
N LEU A 64 20.49 -11.45 -4.84
CA LEU A 64 21.49 -11.29 -3.78
C LEU A 64 22.27 -9.97 -3.94
N ILE A 65 22.58 -9.58 -5.18
CA ILE A 65 23.23 -8.31 -5.51
C ILE A 65 22.33 -7.13 -5.14
N GLU A 66 21.04 -7.17 -5.50
CA GLU A 66 20.08 -6.12 -5.15
C GLU A 66 19.99 -5.92 -3.62
N LYS A 67 19.88 -7.02 -2.86
CA LYS A 67 19.82 -6.98 -1.40
C LYS A 67 21.09 -6.41 -0.78
N ALA A 68 22.26 -6.73 -1.34
CA ALA A 68 23.53 -6.17 -0.89
C ALA A 68 23.62 -4.66 -1.16
N ASN A 69 23.09 -4.20 -2.30
CA ASN A 69 23.08 -2.78 -2.67
C ASN A 69 22.09 -1.95 -1.85
N ASN A 70 20.97 -2.54 -1.42
CA ASN A 70 19.94 -1.86 -0.64
C ASN A 70 20.20 -1.86 0.89
N SER A 71 21.37 -2.35 1.33
CA SER A 71 21.78 -2.43 2.74
C SER A 71 22.73 -1.30 3.18
N LEU A 72 22.63 -0.10 2.59
CA LEU A 72 23.36 1.13 2.96
C LEU A 72 22.42 2.23 3.46
#